data_AF-A0A4P6XUX9-F1
#
_entry.id   AF-A0A4P6XUX9-F1
#
_cell.length_a   1.000
_cell.length_b   1.000
_cell.length_c   1.000
_cell.angle_alpha   90.00
_cell.angle_beta   90.00
_cell.angle_gamma   90.00
#
_symmetry.space_group_name_H-M   'P 1'
#
loop_
_entity.id
_entity.type
_entity.pdbx_description
1 polymer ?
#
loop_
_entity_poly.entity_id
_entity_poly.type
_entity_poly.pdbx_seq_one_letter_code
_entity_poly.pdbx_strand_id
1 'polypeptide(L)'
;MENAKPNENSLESEHAVRNAANDISTYICEFCGKQFSRKGTYGRHLDTKKGDPKHPLEAVAALRSGVVRRAHSAGAKAASDEYRVDKSKQTPQKDAQKKSKREISRLYNSKEIVKEKNKARRKQRDLRLKAQLMASEWYLTLIAQQGQGQNQGQNQQASAETHLDNIFTPNPNTEAETCAAKYAFALASHVPLAMWPKNDEFPTDDLLTVLIKKITETPSECLRGATLDQVFVWHAHWAKLGPDQKKALWNRNADLALRTYLQNTSLIQVGQGLEFVRAKQRQFYEQLVQGDMLDMIFSGSESGE
;
A
#
# COMPACT_ATOMS: atom_id res chain seq x y z
N MET A 1 45.59 30.86 -6.20
CA MET A 1 45.86 29.46 -5.84
C MET A 1 44.54 28.72 -5.93
N GLU A 2 44.29 28.17 -7.11
CA GLU A 2 43.17 27.28 -7.41
C GLU A 2 43.29 26.02 -6.57
N ASN A 3 42.16 25.51 -6.05
CA ASN A 3 42.12 24.14 -5.57
C ASN A 3 40.81 23.47 -5.99
N ALA A 4 41.01 22.31 -6.59
CA ALA A 4 40.11 21.56 -7.45
C ALA A 4 39.01 20.82 -6.69
N LYS A 5 37.87 20.65 -7.38
CA LYS A 5 36.79 19.71 -7.01
C LYS A 5 37.22 18.28 -7.37
N PRO A 6 36.89 17.25 -6.57
CA PRO A 6 37.05 15.87 -6.99
C PRO A 6 35.93 15.45 -7.96
N ASN A 7 36.33 14.66 -8.95
CA ASN A 7 35.57 14.16 -10.10
C ASN A 7 34.95 12.79 -9.78
N GLU A 8 33.62 12.67 -9.87
CA GLU A 8 32.81 11.47 -9.52
C GLU A 8 32.63 10.46 -10.68
N ASN A 9 33.59 10.32 -11.60
CA ASN A 9 33.34 9.62 -12.86
C ASN A 9 34.26 8.41 -13.12
N SER A 10 34.26 7.41 -12.23
CA SER A 10 35.07 6.19 -12.42
C SER A 10 34.42 4.88 -11.92
N LEU A 11 33.10 4.82 -11.71
CA LEU A 11 32.44 3.60 -11.17
C LEU A 11 31.47 2.89 -12.13
N GLU A 12 31.27 3.40 -13.35
CA GLU A 12 30.29 2.82 -14.28
C GLU A 12 30.89 1.82 -15.31
N SER A 13 32.21 1.70 -15.42
CA SER A 13 32.84 0.89 -16.48
C SER A 13 33.18 -0.56 -16.08
N GLU A 14 33.15 -0.93 -14.79
CA GLU A 14 33.53 -2.29 -14.35
C GLU A 14 32.37 -3.29 -14.28
N HIS A 15 31.13 -2.82 -14.39
CA HIS A 15 29.93 -3.68 -14.34
C HIS A 15 29.49 -4.23 -15.71
N ALA A 16 29.99 -3.67 -16.81
CA ALA A 16 29.63 -4.09 -18.17
C ALA A 16 30.40 -5.33 -18.66
N VAL A 17 31.58 -5.62 -18.11
CA VAL A 17 32.51 -6.63 -18.67
C VAL A 17 32.33 -8.04 -18.05
N ARG A 18 31.51 -8.20 -17.01
CA ARG A 18 31.30 -9.50 -16.33
C ARG A 18 30.17 -10.38 -16.91
N ASN A 19 29.44 -9.94 -17.92
CA ASN A 19 28.26 -10.66 -18.42
C ASN A 19 28.49 -11.51 -19.69
N ALA A 20 29.70 -11.57 -20.23
CA ALA A 20 29.99 -12.25 -21.49
C ALA A 20 30.42 -13.73 -21.36
N ALA A 21 29.94 -14.46 -20.34
CA ALA A 21 30.25 -15.88 -20.16
C ALA A 21 29.16 -16.65 -19.40
N ASN A 22 27.88 -16.39 -19.67
CA ASN A 22 26.83 -17.37 -19.33
C ASN A 22 26.33 -17.98 -20.62
N ASP A 23 26.73 -19.21 -20.85
CA ASP A 23 26.08 -20.14 -21.77
C ASP A 23 24.61 -20.27 -21.33
N ILE A 24 23.72 -19.50 -21.99
CA ILE A 24 22.30 -19.39 -21.63
C ILE A 24 21.61 -20.69 -22.03
N SER A 25 21.66 -21.69 -21.15
CA SER A 25 20.68 -22.77 -21.16
C SER A 25 19.30 -22.15 -20.90
N THR A 26 18.53 -21.94 -21.97
CA THR A 26 17.15 -21.49 -21.88
C THR A 26 16.30 -22.63 -21.31
N TYR A 27 15.54 -22.35 -20.25
CA TYR A 27 14.63 -23.33 -19.66
C TYR A 27 13.28 -23.19 -20.36
N ILE A 28 12.92 -24.15 -21.20
CA ILE A 28 11.66 -24.12 -21.97
C ILE A 28 10.63 -25.00 -21.28
N CYS A 29 9.41 -24.50 -21.11
CA CYS A 29 8.30 -25.31 -20.60
C CYS A 29 7.72 -26.19 -21.71
N GLU A 30 7.80 -27.50 -21.55
CA GLU A 30 7.27 -28.49 -22.50
C GLU A 30 5.73 -28.39 -22.69
N PHE A 31 5.02 -27.88 -21.69
CA PHE A 31 3.56 -27.75 -21.70
C PHE A 31 3.03 -26.53 -22.46
N CYS A 32 3.77 -25.41 -22.44
CA CYS A 32 3.30 -24.14 -23.00
C CYS A 32 4.31 -23.41 -23.88
N GLY A 33 5.49 -24.00 -24.13
CA GLY A 33 6.54 -23.45 -24.98
C GLY A 33 7.25 -22.21 -24.44
N LYS A 34 6.87 -21.71 -23.26
CA LYS A 34 7.45 -20.48 -22.69
C LYS A 34 8.90 -20.71 -22.30
N GLN A 35 9.76 -19.78 -22.70
CA GLN A 35 11.18 -19.80 -22.40
C GLN A 35 11.50 -18.92 -21.18
N PHE A 36 12.38 -19.40 -20.32
CA PHE A 36 12.79 -18.73 -19.11
C PHE A 36 14.32 -18.64 -19.05
N SER A 37 14.82 -17.47 -18.66
CA SER A 37 16.26 -17.21 -18.52
C SER A 37 16.87 -17.84 -17.26
N ARG A 38 16.05 -18.29 -16.29
CA ARG A 38 16.53 -18.83 -15.01
C ARG A 38 15.70 -20.05 -14.58
N LYS A 39 16.36 -21.06 -14.01
CA LYS A 39 15.70 -22.25 -13.44
C LYS A 39 14.65 -21.90 -12.37
N GLY A 40 14.91 -20.85 -11.58
CA GLY A 40 13.98 -20.41 -10.53
C GLY A 40 12.66 -19.84 -11.07
N THR A 41 12.71 -19.08 -12.16
CA THR A 41 11.52 -18.52 -12.80
C THR A 41 10.74 -19.60 -13.55
N TYR A 42 11.42 -20.50 -14.24
CA TYR A 42 10.81 -21.72 -14.79
C TYR A 42 10.13 -22.55 -13.70
N GLY A 43 10.81 -22.71 -12.56
CA GLY A 43 10.27 -23.43 -11.43
C GLY A 43 8.99 -22.81 -10.88
N ARG A 44 8.96 -21.49 -10.70
CA ARG A 44 7.76 -20.78 -10.23
C ARG A 44 6.62 -20.85 -11.23
N HIS A 45 6.92 -20.78 -12.53
CA HIS A 45 5.94 -20.95 -13.61
C HIS A 45 5.20 -22.29 -13.49
N LEU A 46 5.92 -23.39 -13.32
CA LEU A 46 5.32 -24.71 -13.15
C LEU A 46 4.46 -24.80 -11.88
N ASP A 47 4.85 -24.15 -10.77
CA ASP A 47 4.06 -24.13 -9.54
C ASP A 47 2.75 -23.36 -9.71
N THR A 48 2.77 -22.20 -10.38
CA THR A 48 1.59 -21.36 -10.60
C THR A 48 0.63 -21.96 -11.63
N LYS A 49 1.17 -22.71 -12.59
CA LYS A 49 0.38 -23.32 -13.67
C LYS A 49 -0.01 -24.77 -13.42
N LYS A 50 0.35 -25.32 -12.26
CA LYS A 50 0.00 -26.68 -11.86
C LYS A 50 -1.53 -26.83 -11.83
N GLY A 51 -2.09 -27.65 -12.74
CA GLY A 51 -3.53 -27.92 -12.80
C GLY A 51 -4.27 -27.22 -13.94
N ASP A 52 -3.58 -26.38 -14.72
CA ASP A 52 -4.15 -25.87 -15.97
C ASP A 52 -4.32 -27.02 -16.98
N PRO A 53 -5.25 -26.93 -17.96
CA PRO A 53 -5.48 -27.98 -18.96
C PRO A 53 -4.22 -28.35 -19.76
N LYS A 54 -3.29 -27.40 -19.90
CA LYS A 54 -2.00 -27.61 -20.59
C LYS A 54 -0.91 -28.16 -19.67
N HIS A 55 -1.09 -28.07 -18.35
CA HIS A 55 -0.11 -28.40 -17.31
C HIS A 55 -0.69 -29.43 -16.33
N PRO A 56 -0.75 -30.72 -16.72
CA PRO A 56 -1.35 -31.76 -15.91
C PRO A 56 -0.64 -31.89 -14.55
N LEU A 57 -1.45 -32.01 -13.49
CA LEU A 57 -0.99 -32.01 -12.10
C LEU A 57 0.10 -33.04 -11.83
N GLU A 58 -0.06 -34.23 -12.40
CA GLU A 58 0.82 -35.37 -12.20
C GLU A 58 2.17 -35.17 -12.89
N ALA A 59 2.18 -34.73 -14.16
CA ALA A 59 3.42 -34.49 -14.90
C ALA A 59 4.23 -33.32 -14.30
N VAL A 60 3.56 -32.26 -13.88
CA VAL A 60 4.21 -31.13 -13.19
C VAL A 60 4.76 -31.56 -11.83
N ALA A 61 4.04 -32.41 -11.09
CA ALA A 61 4.53 -32.94 -9.81
C ALA A 61 5.74 -33.87 -10.01
N ALA A 62 5.73 -34.74 -11.01
CA ALA A 62 6.85 -35.61 -11.37
C ALA A 62 8.11 -34.78 -11.73
N LEU A 63 7.97 -33.77 -12.59
CA LEU A 63 9.07 -32.85 -12.95
C LEU A 63 9.62 -32.06 -11.75
N ARG A 64 8.81 -31.82 -10.73
CA ARG A 64 9.20 -31.05 -9.53
C ARG A 64 9.58 -31.91 -8.33
N SER A 65 9.41 -33.22 -8.41
CA SER A 65 9.63 -34.17 -7.31
C SER A 65 11.08 -34.11 -6.77
N GLY A 66 12.06 -33.89 -7.64
CA GLY A 66 13.48 -33.74 -7.27
C GLY A 66 13.88 -32.37 -6.70
N VAL A 67 12.95 -31.40 -6.61
CA VAL A 67 13.27 -30.05 -6.10
C VAL A 67 12.97 -29.96 -4.61
N VAL A 68 14.02 -30.09 -3.79
CA VAL A 68 13.93 -29.90 -2.33
C VAL A 68 13.53 -28.45 -2.01
N ARG A 69 12.26 -28.23 -1.67
CA ARG A 69 11.80 -26.94 -1.17
C ARG A 69 12.24 -26.78 0.30
N ARG A 70 12.79 -25.61 0.62
CA ARG A 70 13.35 -25.27 1.94
C ARG A 70 12.31 -25.22 3.09
N ALA A 71 11.03 -25.48 2.82
CA ALA A 71 9.92 -25.16 3.73
C ALA A 71 9.29 -26.35 4.48
N HIS A 72 9.63 -27.61 4.16
CA HIS A 72 9.06 -28.78 4.87
C HIS A 72 10.12 -29.79 5.32
N SER A 73 11.23 -29.32 5.86
CA SER A 73 12.28 -30.18 6.45
C SER A 73 11.95 -30.67 7.88
N ALA A 74 10.67 -30.90 8.19
CA ALA A 74 10.26 -31.53 9.45
C ALA A 74 9.86 -33.00 9.29
N GLY A 75 9.54 -33.48 8.07
CA GLY A 75 9.05 -34.86 7.84
C GLY A 75 9.86 -35.73 6.88
N ALA A 76 10.75 -35.16 6.07
CA ALA A 76 11.44 -35.90 4.99
C ALA A 76 12.86 -36.39 5.37
N LYS A 77 13.02 -37.02 6.54
CA LYS A 77 14.30 -37.61 6.96
C LYS A 77 14.48 -39.09 6.56
N ALA A 78 13.49 -39.73 5.96
CA ALA A 78 13.51 -41.18 5.75
C ALA A 78 13.78 -41.64 4.29
N ALA A 79 13.86 -40.74 3.30
CA ALA A 79 13.92 -41.14 1.88
C ALA A 79 15.00 -40.41 1.05
N SER A 80 16.11 -39.98 1.66
CA SER A 80 17.15 -39.22 0.94
C SER A 80 18.58 -39.69 1.21
N ASP A 81 18.80 -40.97 1.56
CA ASP A 81 20.15 -41.50 1.75
C ASP A 81 20.81 -42.03 0.46
N GLU A 82 20.07 -42.31 -0.62
CA GLU A 82 20.68 -42.87 -1.84
C GLU A 82 20.95 -41.89 -2.99
N TYR A 83 20.45 -40.65 -2.95
CA TYR A 83 20.63 -39.68 -4.06
C TYR A 83 21.16 -38.30 -3.64
N ARG A 84 21.98 -38.25 -2.60
CA ARG A 84 22.69 -37.02 -2.18
C ARG A 84 24.21 -37.19 -2.30
N VAL A 85 24.69 -37.74 -3.40
CA VAL A 85 26.13 -37.96 -3.61
C VAL A 85 26.84 -36.79 -4.32
N ASP A 86 26.16 -35.86 -5.00
CA ASP A 86 26.87 -35.04 -6.00
C ASP A 86 26.89 -33.51 -5.82
N LYS A 87 26.83 -33.02 -4.57
CA LYS A 87 27.08 -31.57 -4.31
C LYS A 87 27.93 -31.24 -3.07
N SER A 88 28.53 -32.24 -2.44
CA SER A 88 29.52 -32.07 -1.37
C SER A 88 30.94 -32.08 -1.94
N LYS A 89 31.25 -31.16 -2.86
CA LYS A 89 32.61 -30.63 -3.00
C LYS A 89 32.77 -29.33 -2.21
N GLN A 90 32.05 -29.19 -1.09
CA GLN A 90 32.44 -28.25 -0.04
C GLN A 90 33.41 -29.00 0.86
N THR A 91 34.64 -28.49 0.92
CA THR A 91 35.70 -29.04 1.75
C THR A 91 35.21 -29.14 3.20
N PRO A 92 35.53 -30.24 3.94
CA PRO A 92 35.17 -30.44 5.34
C PRO A 92 35.47 -29.22 6.23
N GLN A 93 36.49 -28.47 5.84
CA GLN A 93 36.95 -27.24 6.46
C GLN A 93 35.90 -26.11 6.44
N LYS A 94 35.13 -25.92 5.35
CA LYS A 94 34.11 -24.86 5.26
C LYS A 94 32.90 -25.15 6.14
N ASP A 95 32.54 -26.42 6.30
CA ASP A 95 31.42 -26.81 7.15
C ASP A 95 31.81 -26.82 8.63
N ALA A 96 33.04 -27.18 8.98
CA ALA A 96 33.60 -26.99 10.31
C ALA A 96 33.64 -25.50 10.72
N GLN A 97 34.08 -24.62 9.82
CA GLN A 97 34.08 -23.17 10.05
C GLN A 97 32.66 -22.60 10.25
N LYS A 98 31.67 -23.07 9.49
CA LYS A 98 30.26 -22.65 9.67
C LYS A 98 29.69 -23.15 11.00
N LYS A 99 30.00 -24.37 11.42
CA LYS A 99 29.60 -24.91 12.73
C LYS A 99 30.23 -24.09 13.86
N SER A 100 31.53 -23.82 13.79
CA SER A 100 32.25 -22.98 14.75
C SER A 100 31.68 -21.56 14.85
N LYS A 101 31.40 -20.88 13.73
CA LYS A 101 30.77 -19.54 13.74
C LYS A 101 29.39 -19.53 14.41
N ARG A 102 28.59 -20.58 14.20
CA ARG A 102 27.28 -20.71 14.85
C ARG A 102 27.41 -20.91 16.35
N GLU A 103 28.39 -21.70 16.77
CA GLU A 103 28.66 -21.98 18.18
C GLU A 103 29.17 -20.74 18.91
N ILE A 104 30.10 -19.99 18.31
CA ILE A 104 30.56 -18.69 18.81
C ILE A 104 29.39 -17.70 18.93
N SER A 105 28.52 -17.63 17.94
CA SER A 105 27.33 -16.76 18.00
C SER A 105 26.34 -17.19 19.08
N ARG A 106 26.14 -18.51 19.29
CA ARG A 106 25.30 -19.02 20.38
C ARG A 106 25.88 -18.66 21.74
N LEU A 107 27.18 -18.86 21.94
CA LEU A 107 27.89 -18.50 23.18
C LEU A 107 27.86 -16.99 23.44
N TYR A 108 27.94 -16.16 22.40
CA TYR A 108 27.78 -14.71 22.53
C TYR A 108 26.35 -14.33 22.90
N ASN A 109 25.35 -14.87 22.21
CA ASN A 109 23.93 -14.60 22.47
C ASN A 109 23.43 -15.20 23.79
N SER A 110 24.12 -16.20 24.34
CA SER A 110 23.79 -16.79 25.64
C SER A 110 24.31 -15.97 26.83
N LYS A 111 25.21 -14.99 26.62
CA LYS A 111 25.65 -14.09 27.68
C LYS A 111 24.49 -13.23 28.18
N GLU A 112 24.28 -13.17 29.49
CA GLU A 112 23.18 -12.41 30.09
C GLU A 112 23.18 -10.93 29.69
N ILE A 113 24.35 -10.29 29.67
CA ILE A 113 24.50 -8.89 29.20
C ILE A 113 23.96 -8.72 27.77
N VAL A 114 24.15 -9.71 26.89
CA VAL A 114 23.66 -9.66 25.50
C VAL A 114 22.16 -9.91 25.46
N LYS A 115 21.64 -10.82 26.30
CA LYS A 115 20.20 -11.06 26.43
C LYS A 115 19.47 -9.83 26.96
N GLU A 116 19.96 -9.19 28.01
CA GLU A 116 19.40 -7.96 28.57
C GLU A 116 19.42 -6.81 27.56
N LYS A 117 20.56 -6.60 26.87
CA LYS A 117 20.64 -5.61 25.79
C LYS A 117 19.67 -5.90 24.65
N ASN A 118 19.48 -7.17 24.29
CA ASN A 118 18.47 -7.58 23.30
C ASN A 118 17.04 -7.33 23.79
N LYS A 119 16.75 -7.64 25.05
CA LYS A 119 15.44 -7.40 25.69
C LYS A 119 15.13 -5.90 25.72
N ALA A 120 16.08 -5.06 26.13
CA ALA A 120 15.95 -3.61 26.12
C ALA A 120 15.71 -3.05 24.71
N ARG A 121 16.43 -3.54 23.70
CA ARG A 121 16.21 -3.13 22.29
C ARG A 121 14.82 -3.51 21.77
N ARG A 122 14.33 -4.70 22.11
CA ARG A 122 12.96 -5.14 21.75
C ARG A 122 11.93 -4.24 22.41
N LYS A 123 12.06 -4.03 23.72
CA LYS A 123 11.18 -3.14 24.50
C LYS A 123 11.15 -1.73 23.90
N GLN A 124 12.31 -1.16 23.58
CA GLN A 124 12.39 0.17 22.95
C GLN A 124 11.72 0.21 21.57
N ARG A 125 11.87 -0.84 20.75
CA ARG A 125 11.19 -0.95 19.46
C ARG A 125 9.67 -1.01 19.65
N ASP A 126 9.21 -1.82 20.59
CA ASP A 126 7.78 -2.01 20.86
C ASP A 126 7.14 -0.71 21.38
N LEU A 127 7.84 0.04 22.24
CA LEU A 127 7.41 1.37 22.68
C LEU A 127 7.28 2.36 21.50
N ARG A 128 8.25 2.37 20.57
CA ARG A 128 8.17 3.23 19.37
C ARG A 128 6.99 2.84 18.47
N LEU A 129 6.75 1.55 18.28
CA LEU A 129 5.62 1.05 17.49
C LEU A 129 4.29 1.40 18.15
N LYS A 130 4.17 1.22 19.47
CA LYS A 130 2.98 1.61 20.24
C LYS A 130 2.70 3.11 20.11
N ALA A 131 3.71 3.96 20.30
CA ALA A 131 3.58 5.40 20.13
C ALA A 131 3.16 5.79 18.69
N GLN A 132 3.68 5.09 17.68
CA GLN A 132 3.30 5.32 16.28
C GLN A 132 1.82 4.98 16.04
N LEU A 133 1.37 3.84 16.53
CA LEU A 133 -0.03 3.41 16.40
C LEU A 133 -0.97 4.39 17.11
N MET A 134 -0.68 4.75 18.36
CA MET A 134 -1.46 5.74 19.11
C MET A 134 -1.53 7.09 18.40
N ALA A 135 -0.42 7.57 17.83
CA ALA A 135 -0.40 8.82 17.07
C ALA A 135 -1.25 8.75 15.79
N SER A 136 -1.19 7.62 15.08
CA SER A 136 -2.01 7.42 13.87
C SER A 136 -3.51 7.34 14.19
N GLU A 137 -3.90 6.59 15.23
CA GLU A 137 -5.29 6.46 15.67
C GLU A 137 -5.86 7.80 16.14
N TRP A 138 -5.07 8.54 16.92
CA TRP A 138 -5.43 9.89 17.34
C TRP A 138 -5.62 10.85 16.15
N TYR A 139 -4.77 10.78 15.13
CA TYR A 139 -4.92 11.65 13.96
C TYR A 139 -6.14 11.29 13.11
N LEU A 140 -6.43 10.00 12.96
CA LEU A 140 -7.64 9.54 12.28
C LEU A 140 -8.92 9.97 13.02
N THR A 141 -8.94 9.91 14.36
CA THR A 141 -10.08 10.40 15.14
C THR A 141 -10.24 11.93 15.02
N LEU A 142 -9.14 12.68 14.95
CA LEU A 142 -9.17 14.12 14.73
C LEU A 142 -9.79 14.50 13.38
N ILE A 143 -9.38 13.82 12.29
CA ILE A 143 -9.97 14.04 10.96
C ILE A 143 -11.45 13.68 10.97
N ALA A 144 -11.81 12.54 11.58
CA ALA A 144 -13.21 12.10 11.66
C ALA A 144 -14.11 13.09 12.43
N GLN A 145 -13.60 13.70 13.51
CA GLN A 145 -14.34 14.72 14.28
C GLN A 145 -14.53 16.03 13.50
N GLN A 146 -13.53 16.46 12.72
CA GLN A 146 -13.67 17.63 11.85
C GLN A 146 -14.74 17.44 10.76
N GLY A 147 -14.93 16.21 10.29
CA GLY A 147 -16.01 15.85 9.37
C GLY A 147 -17.42 15.91 9.99
N GLN A 148 -17.57 15.81 11.32
CA GLN A 148 -18.86 15.81 12.02
C GLN A 148 -19.24 17.17 12.65
N GLY A 149 -18.28 18.11 12.73
CA GLY A 149 -18.43 19.39 13.42
C GLY A 149 -19.37 20.43 12.80
N GLN A 150 -20.13 20.12 11.74
CA GLN A 150 -21.13 21.02 11.16
C GLN A 150 -22.60 20.64 11.46
N ASN A 151 -22.87 19.60 12.25
CA ASN A 151 -24.25 19.14 12.51
C ASN A 151 -24.70 19.13 13.99
N GLN A 152 -23.95 19.72 14.92
CA GLN A 152 -24.34 19.77 16.35
C GLN A 152 -24.63 21.18 16.87
N GLY A 153 -25.31 21.99 16.06
CA GLY A 153 -25.64 23.37 16.42
C GLY A 153 -26.99 23.83 15.91
N GLN A 154 -28.02 22.99 15.98
CA GLN A 154 -29.45 23.37 16.03
C GLN A 154 -30.30 22.10 16.00
N ASN A 155 -30.73 21.63 17.17
CA ASN A 155 -31.87 20.72 17.25
C ASN A 155 -32.77 21.18 18.40
N GLN A 156 -33.69 22.08 18.08
CA GLN A 156 -35.00 22.11 18.72
C GLN A 156 -36.03 22.22 17.60
N GLN A 157 -36.89 21.20 17.56
CA GLN A 157 -38.21 21.14 16.90
C GLN A 157 -38.21 21.04 15.37
N ALA A 158 -38.35 19.82 14.84
CA ALA A 158 -39.56 19.37 14.14
C ALA A 158 -39.30 18.08 13.36
N SER A 159 -40.26 17.17 13.44
CA SER A 159 -40.49 16.02 12.57
C SER A 159 -40.41 16.38 11.07
N ALA A 160 -39.54 15.71 10.29
CA ALA A 160 -39.71 15.53 8.84
C ALA A 160 -38.66 14.55 8.27
N GLU A 161 -39.12 13.54 7.54
CA GLU A 161 -38.34 12.58 6.75
C GLU A 161 -37.66 13.21 5.50
N THR A 162 -37.25 14.47 5.55
CA THR A 162 -36.69 15.21 4.40
C THR A 162 -35.63 16.20 4.86
N HIS A 163 -34.39 15.77 5.03
CA HIS A 163 -33.28 16.68 5.39
C HIS A 163 -31.94 16.30 4.76
N LEU A 164 -31.94 15.92 3.48
CA LEU A 164 -30.71 15.88 2.65
C LEU A 164 -30.80 16.68 1.35
N ASP A 165 -31.95 17.26 1.02
CA ASP A 165 -32.12 18.13 -0.15
C ASP A 165 -31.74 19.61 0.11
N ASN A 166 -31.49 20.01 1.37
CA ASN A 166 -31.46 21.43 1.76
C ASN A 166 -30.10 22.00 2.16
N ILE A 167 -28.99 21.30 1.92
CA ILE A 167 -27.66 21.89 2.14
C ILE A 167 -27.07 22.31 0.78
N PHE A 168 -27.28 23.58 0.46
CA PHE A 168 -26.70 24.35 -0.66
C PHE A 168 -27.23 24.11 -2.08
N THR A 169 -28.42 24.66 -2.36
CA THR A 169 -28.89 25.00 -3.72
C THR A 169 -29.17 26.51 -3.84
N PRO A 170 -28.47 27.28 -4.69
CA PRO A 170 -29.19 27.99 -5.74
C PRO A 170 -29.79 26.90 -6.62
N ASN A 171 -31.11 26.83 -6.57
CA ASN A 171 -31.99 25.98 -7.36
C ASN A 171 -31.43 25.74 -8.77
N PRO A 172 -31.04 24.52 -9.18
CA PRO A 172 -31.04 24.21 -10.60
C PRO A 172 -32.48 24.38 -11.06
N ASN A 173 -32.78 25.44 -11.83
CA ASN A 173 -34.16 25.79 -12.14
C ASN A 173 -34.84 24.76 -13.05
N THR A 174 -34.10 23.72 -13.49
CA THR A 174 -34.57 22.63 -14.34
C THR A 174 -33.91 21.28 -14.00
N GLU A 175 -34.66 20.19 -14.20
CA GLU A 175 -34.19 18.80 -14.06
C GLU A 175 -32.90 18.53 -14.85
N ALA A 176 -32.76 19.18 -16.01
CA ALA A 176 -31.57 19.08 -16.85
C ALA A 176 -30.29 19.58 -16.15
N GLU A 177 -30.35 20.68 -15.40
CA GLU A 177 -29.21 21.21 -14.65
C GLU A 177 -28.83 20.28 -13.48
N THR A 178 -29.82 19.66 -12.83
CA THR A 178 -29.58 18.67 -11.77
C THR A 178 -28.87 17.43 -12.31
N CYS A 179 -29.32 16.89 -13.45
CA CYS A 179 -28.66 15.77 -14.12
C CYS A 179 -27.23 16.13 -14.55
N ALA A 180 -27.03 17.32 -15.12
CA ALA A 180 -25.72 17.83 -15.48
C ALA A 180 -24.79 18.02 -14.26
N ALA A 181 -25.32 18.48 -13.13
CA ALA A 181 -24.56 18.60 -11.89
C ALA A 181 -24.11 17.23 -11.36
N LYS A 182 -25.00 16.22 -11.41
CA LYS A 182 -24.67 14.83 -11.06
C LYS A 182 -23.55 14.28 -11.95
N TYR A 183 -23.57 14.58 -13.25
CA TYR A 183 -22.49 14.23 -14.16
C TYR A 183 -21.15 14.87 -13.77
N ALA A 184 -21.14 16.19 -13.54
CA ALA A 184 -19.93 16.91 -13.14
C ALA A 184 -19.36 16.38 -11.82
N PHE A 185 -20.22 16.11 -10.83
CA PHE A 185 -19.83 15.53 -9.56
C PHE A 185 -19.24 14.11 -9.74
N ALA A 186 -19.86 13.28 -10.57
CA ALA A 186 -19.39 11.94 -10.89
C ALA A 186 -17.99 11.96 -11.52
N LEU A 187 -17.76 12.87 -12.46
CA LEU A 187 -16.45 13.07 -13.07
C LEU A 187 -15.40 13.50 -12.04
N ALA A 188 -15.68 14.54 -11.26
CA ALA A 188 -14.75 15.02 -10.24
C ALA A 188 -14.43 13.96 -9.18
N SER A 189 -15.38 13.08 -8.88
CA SER A 189 -15.22 12.03 -7.88
C SER A 189 -14.33 10.87 -8.34
N HIS A 190 -14.48 10.46 -9.60
CA HIS A 190 -13.87 9.21 -10.07
C HIS A 190 -12.70 9.43 -11.04
N VAL A 191 -12.61 10.58 -11.71
CA VAL A 191 -11.52 10.87 -12.65
C VAL A 191 -10.32 11.47 -11.90
N PRO A 192 -9.08 10.99 -12.15
CA PRO A 192 -7.89 11.55 -11.50
C PRO A 192 -7.71 13.05 -11.78
N LEU A 193 -7.27 13.81 -10.77
CA LEU A 193 -7.01 15.26 -10.86
C LEU A 193 -6.08 15.66 -12.03
N ALA A 194 -5.14 14.80 -12.40
CA ALA A 194 -4.22 15.05 -13.52
C ALA A 194 -4.92 15.16 -14.88
N MET A 195 -6.12 14.59 -15.00
CA MET A 195 -6.95 14.59 -16.22
C MET A 195 -8.08 15.61 -16.15
N TRP A 196 -8.17 16.39 -15.07
CA TRP A 196 -9.18 17.44 -14.99
C TRP A 196 -8.89 18.53 -16.03
N PRO A 197 -9.94 19.17 -16.58
CA PRO A 197 -9.77 20.30 -17.48
C PRO A 197 -8.94 21.38 -16.80
N LYS A 198 -7.98 21.94 -17.55
CA LYS A 198 -7.09 23.00 -17.07
C LYS A 198 -7.66 24.36 -17.48
N ASN A 199 -7.17 25.44 -16.87
CA ASN A 199 -7.41 26.80 -17.33
C ASN A 199 -8.88 27.13 -17.63
N ASP A 200 -9.75 26.92 -16.64
CA ASP A 200 -11.13 27.39 -16.73
C ASP A 200 -11.97 26.71 -17.84
N GLU A 201 -11.50 25.57 -18.36
CA GLU A 201 -12.21 24.71 -19.29
C GLU A 201 -13.21 23.77 -18.59
N PHE A 202 -14.05 23.11 -19.37
CA PHE A 202 -15.05 22.16 -18.88
C PHE A 202 -14.80 20.75 -19.44
N PRO A 203 -15.33 19.70 -18.78
CA PRO A 203 -15.15 18.33 -19.23
C PRO A 203 -15.61 18.06 -20.67
N THR A 204 -14.69 17.53 -21.48
CA THR A 204 -14.93 17.02 -22.84
C THR A 204 -15.37 15.56 -22.81
N ASP A 205 -15.95 15.07 -23.90
CA ASP A 205 -16.48 13.70 -24.04
C ASP A 205 -15.42 12.60 -23.83
N ASP A 206 -14.13 12.89 -24.01
CA ASP A 206 -13.04 11.97 -23.70
C ASP A 206 -13.07 11.50 -22.23
N LEU A 207 -13.49 12.38 -21.32
CA LEU A 207 -13.58 12.07 -19.89
C LEU A 207 -14.76 11.15 -19.56
N LEU A 208 -15.81 11.13 -20.39
CA LEU A 208 -16.90 10.15 -20.26
C LEU A 208 -16.35 8.73 -20.46
N THR A 209 -15.50 8.53 -21.47
CA THR A 209 -14.92 7.21 -21.76
C THR A 209 -14.08 6.70 -20.59
N VAL A 210 -13.32 7.61 -19.96
CA VAL A 210 -12.53 7.29 -18.76
C VAL A 210 -13.43 6.92 -17.58
N LEU A 211 -14.53 7.67 -17.39
CA LEU A 211 -15.51 7.40 -16.33
C LEU A 211 -16.18 6.03 -16.52
N ILE A 212 -16.63 5.71 -17.73
CA ILE A 212 -17.24 4.41 -18.07
C ILE A 212 -16.26 3.27 -17.81
N LYS A 213 -15.00 3.42 -18.25
CA LYS A 213 -13.95 2.43 -18.00
C LYS A 213 -13.77 2.18 -16.50
N LYS A 214 -13.73 3.24 -15.69
CA LYS A 214 -13.62 3.07 -14.23
C LYS A 214 -14.84 2.38 -13.60
N ILE A 215 -16.05 2.76 -13.98
CA ILE A 215 -17.28 2.14 -13.45
C ILE A 215 -17.32 0.64 -13.80
N THR A 216 -16.90 0.27 -15.00
CA THR A 216 -16.86 -1.14 -15.45
C THR A 216 -15.75 -1.96 -14.79
N GLU A 217 -14.59 -1.36 -14.50
CA GLU A 217 -13.48 -2.03 -13.81
C GLU A 217 -13.70 -2.18 -12.30
N THR A 218 -14.39 -1.24 -11.65
CA THR A 218 -14.62 -1.24 -10.19
C THR A 218 -16.11 -1.12 -9.83
N PRO A 219 -16.92 -2.19 -10.04
CA PRO A 219 -18.34 -2.16 -9.76
C PRO A 219 -18.69 -2.18 -8.25
N SER A 220 -17.75 -2.42 -7.34
CA SER A 220 -18.04 -2.38 -5.89
C SER A 220 -18.02 -0.97 -5.29
N GLU A 221 -17.44 0.01 -5.99
CA GLU A 221 -17.35 1.41 -5.57
C GLU A 221 -18.30 2.32 -6.39
N CYS A 222 -19.33 1.74 -7.01
CA CYS A 222 -20.25 2.47 -7.89
C CYS A 222 -20.77 3.75 -7.23
N LEU A 223 -20.53 4.89 -7.88
CA LEU A 223 -21.22 6.20 -7.82
C LEU A 223 -22.46 6.27 -6.90
N ARG A 224 -22.31 6.07 -5.59
CA ARG A 224 -23.43 5.95 -4.63
C ARG A 224 -24.66 5.18 -5.19
N GLY A 225 -24.43 4.07 -5.88
CA GLY A 225 -25.49 3.22 -6.44
C GLY A 225 -26.03 3.64 -7.82
N ALA A 226 -25.39 4.55 -8.54
CA ALA A 226 -25.82 4.92 -9.88
C ALA A 226 -25.46 3.87 -10.93
N THR A 227 -26.41 3.55 -11.81
CA THR A 227 -26.20 2.62 -12.93
C THR A 227 -25.52 3.30 -14.11
N LEU A 228 -24.89 2.52 -14.99
CA LEU A 228 -24.26 3.04 -16.20
C LEU A 228 -25.27 3.82 -17.08
N ASP A 229 -26.51 3.36 -17.14
CA ASP A 229 -27.61 4.03 -17.87
C ASP A 229 -27.89 5.44 -17.32
N GLN A 230 -27.84 5.60 -16.00
CA GLN A 230 -28.02 6.91 -15.37
C GLN A 230 -26.89 7.88 -15.73
N VAL A 231 -25.64 7.39 -15.84
CA VAL A 231 -24.50 8.21 -16.25
C VAL A 231 -24.66 8.72 -17.68
N PHE A 232 -25.18 7.89 -18.59
CA PHE A 232 -25.48 8.32 -19.96
C PHE A 232 -26.60 9.37 -20.00
N VAL A 233 -27.65 9.21 -19.20
CA VAL A 233 -28.71 10.23 -19.06
C VAL A 233 -28.11 11.54 -18.57
N TRP A 234 -27.26 11.51 -17.54
CA TRP A 234 -26.62 12.71 -17.02
C TRP A 234 -25.72 13.39 -18.05
N HIS A 235 -24.94 12.62 -18.82
CA HIS A 235 -24.11 13.14 -19.92
C HIS A 235 -24.96 13.75 -21.04
N ALA A 236 -26.09 13.14 -21.41
CA ALA A 236 -26.98 13.69 -22.44
C ALA A 236 -27.54 15.07 -22.05
N HIS A 237 -27.83 15.29 -20.77
CA HIS A 237 -28.23 16.60 -20.25
C HIS A 237 -27.05 17.57 -20.19
N TRP A 238 -25.85 17.09 -19.79
CA TRP A 238 -24.62 17.89 -19.85
C TRP A 238 -24.33 18.40 -21.26
N ALA A 239 -24.42 17.55 -22.28
CA ALA A 239 -24.11 17.88 -23.67
C ALA A 239 -24.94 19.07 -24.18
N LYS A 240 -26.21 19.18 -23.77
CA LYS A 240 -27.16 20.23 -24.17
C LYS A 240 -26.87 21.61 -23.56
N LEU A 241 -26.04 21.69 -22.53
CA LEU A 241 -25.73 22.96 -21.86
C LEU A 241 -24.74 23.81 -22.65
N GLY A 242 -24.88 25.13 -22.51
CA GLY A 242 -23.92 26.10 -23.02
C GLY A 242 -22.56 26.02 -22.30
N PRO A 243 -21.48 26.55 -22.91
CA PRO A 243 -20.13 26.46 -22.36
C PRO A 243 -20.00 27.15 -21.00
N ASP A 244 -20.64 28.30 -20.80
CA ASP A 244 -20.58 29.05 -19.54
C ASP A 244 -21.28 28.30 -18.40
N GLN A 245 -22.41 27.65 -18.70
CA GLN A 245 -23.14 26.82 -17.74
C GLN A 245 -22.34 25.58 -17.36
N LYS A 246 -21.72 24.91 -18.34
CA LYS A 246 -20.82 23.77 -18.10
C LYS A 246 -19.66 24.16 -17.20
N LYS A 247 -19.01 25.30 -17.47
CA LYS A 247 -17.91 25.82 -16.65
C LYS A 247 -18.35 26.10 -15.21
N ALA A 248 -19.47 26.80 -15.03
CA ALA A 248 -20.00 27.12 -13.70
C ALA A 248 -20.36 25.85 -12.90
N LEU A 249 -21.04 24.89 -13.53
CA LEU A 249 -21.40 23.62 -12.91
C LEU A 249 -20.17 22.76 -12.60
N TRP A 250 -19.18 22.72 -13.50
CA TRP A 250 -17.94 21.99 -13.28
C TRP A 250 -17.20 22.54 -12.06
N ASN A 251 -16.89 23.84 -12.05
CA ASN A 251 -16.14 24.46 -10.96
C ASN A 251 -16.81 24.24 -9.60
N ARG A 252 -18.14 24.40 -9.56
CA ARG A 252 -18.92 24.17 -8.33
C ARG A 252 -18.90 22.72 -7.87
N ASN A 253 -19.16 21.76 -8.76
CA ASN A 253 -19.24 20.35 -8.39
C ASN A 253 -17.85 19.73 -8.15
N ALA A 254 -16.81 20.25 -8.81
CA ALA A 254 -15.42 19.90 -8.54
C ALA A 254 -15.00 20.34 -7.13
N ASP A 255 -15.30 21.59 -6.75
CA ASP A 255 -15.08 22.07 -5.37
C ASP A 255 -15.89 21.26 -4.35
N LEU A 256 -17.16 20.96 -4.66
CA LEU A 256 -18.01 20.14 -3.80
C LEU A 256 -17.47 18.72 -3.63
N ALA A 257 -17.02 18.08 -4.70
CA ALA A 257 -16.40 16.76 -4.65
C ALA A 257 -15.14 16.81 -3.78
N LEU A 258 -14.25 17.78 -4.01
CA LEU A 258 -13.04 17.95 -3.19
C LEU A 258 -13.38 18.12 -1.71
N ARG A 259 -14.33 18.98 -1.35
CA ARG A 259 -14.77 19.15 0.05
C ARG A 259 -15.36 17.89 0.65
N THR A 260 -16.12 17.13 -0.13
CA THR A 260 -16.73 15.87 0.31
C THR A 260 -15.66 14.82 0.60
N TYR A 261 -14.70 14.64 -0.31
CA TYR A 261 -13.63 13.65 -0.14
C TYR A 261 -12.58 14.07 0.89
N LEU A 262 -12.30 15.36 0.99
CA LEU A 262 -11.39 15.91 2.00
C LEU A 262 -12.08 16.13 3.36
N GLN A 263 -13.39 15.89 3.51
CA GLN A 263 -14.15 16.12 4.75
C GLN A 263 -13.91 17.52 5.35
N ASN A 264 -13.90 18.57 4.51
CA ASN A 264 -13.54 19.94 4.90
C ASN A 264 -12.11 20.15 5.45
N THR A 265 -11.22 19.17 5.33
CA THR A 265 -9.79 19.35 5.64
C THR A 265 -9.08 20.07 4.50
N SER A 266 -8.20 21.01 4.83
CA SER A 266 -7.40 21.70 3.81
C SER A 266 -6.24 20.82 3.35
N LEU A 267 -5.82 20.95 2.09
CA LEU A 267 -4.63 20.26 1.57
C LEU A 267 -3.36 20.60 2.38
N ILE A 268 -3.31 21.81 2.95
CA ILE A 268 -2.24 22.23 3.86
C ILE A 268 -2.30 21.42 5.16
N GLN A 269 -3.48 21.20 5.74
CA GLN A 269 -3.65 20.36 6.93
C GLN A 269 -3.30 18.89 6.67
N VAL A 270 -3.61 18.38 5.48
CA VAL A 270 -3.19 17.03 5.06
C VAL A 270 -1.67 16.96 4.88
N GLY A 271 -1.07 17.97 4.24
CA GLY A 271 0.38 18.08 4.05
C GLY A 271 1.16 18.21 5.35
N GLN A 272 0.63 18.96 6.32
CA GLN A 272 1.18 19.11 7.67
C GLN A 272 0.85 17.93 8.58
N GLY A 273 -0.09 17.06 8.19
CA GLY A 273 -0.55 15.91 8.97
C GLY A 273 0.59 14.98 9.37
N LEU A 274 1.56 14.75 8.47
CA LEU A 274 2.73 13.92 8.76
C LEU A 274 3.60 14.50 9.88
N GLU A 275 3.81 15.82 9.88
CA GLU A 275 4.59 16.49 10.93
C GLU A 275 3.87 16.46 12.27
N PHE A 276 2.55 16.65 12.24
CA PHE A 276 1.69 16.61 13.42
C PHE A 276 1.65 15.21 14.05
N VAL A 277 1.48 14.17 13.23
CA VAL A 277 1.55 12.77 13.67
C VAL A 277 2.92 12.44 14.25
N ARG A 278 4.02 12.90 13.62
CA ARG A 278 5.38 12.70 14.13
C ARG A 278 5.61 13.41 15.46
N ALA A 279 5.11 14.63 15.61
CA ALA A 279 5.19 15.36 16.88
C ALA A 279 4.40 14.63 17.97
N LYS A 280 3.20 14.14 17.67
CA LYS A 280 2.38 13.39 18.62
C LYS A 280 2.99 12.03 18.97
N GLN A 281 3.60 11.36 18.00
CA GLN A 281 4.36 10.12 18.23
C GLN A 281 5.50 10.34 19.22
N ARG A 282 6.25 11.45 19.11
CA ARG A 282 7.30 11.78 20.09
C ARG A 282 6.72 11.96 21.49
N GLN A 283 5.63 12.71 21.61
CA GLN A 283 4.94 12.92 22.90
C GLN A 283 4.48 11.60 23.52
N PHE A 284 3.82 10.72 22.76
CA PHE A 284 3.39 9.40 23.28
C PHE A 284 4.58 8.52 23.66
N TYR A 285 5.67 8.56 22.89
CA TYR A 285 6.87 7.82 23.23
C TYR A 285 7.48 8.30 24.55
N GLU A 286 7.57 9.62 24.76
CA GLU A 286 8.06 10.21 26.02
C GLU A 286 7.18 9.80 27.22
N GLN A 287 5.85 9.87 27.07
CA GLN A 287 4.91 9.44 28.11
C GLN A 287 5.05 7.95 28.44
N LEU A 288 5.17 7.10 27.42
CA LEU A 288 5.35 5.66 27.62
C LEU A 288 6.69 5.32 28.28
N VAL A 289 7.77 6.06 27.95
CA VAL A 289 9.07 5.90 28.60
C VAL A 289 9.02 6.39 30.05
N GLN A 290 8.33 7.50 30.33
CA GLN A 290 8.12 7.99 31.69
C GLN A 290 7.30 7.00 32.55
N GLY A 291 6.21 6.46 32.00
CA GLY A 291 5.44 5.41 32.68
C GLY A 291 6.27 4.16 32.95
N ASP A 292 7.08 3.73 31.98
CA ASP A 292 7.97 2.56 32.15
C ASP A 292 9.08 2.80 33.20
N MET A 293 9.56 4.04 33.31
CA MET A 293 10.50 4.44 34.36
C MET A 293 9.84 4.37 35.74
N LEU A 294 8.61 4.88 35.87
CA LEU A 294 7.86 4.84 37.14
C LEU A 294 7.55 3.40 37.55
N ASP A 295 7.07 2.55 36.64
CA ASP A 295 6.82 1.12 36.92
C ASP A 295 8.08 0.41 37.43
N MET A 296 9.26 0.73 36.88
CA MET A 296 10.53 0.16 37.32
C MET A 296 10.94 0.62 38.73
N ILE A 297 10.63 1.87 39.10
CA ILE A 297 10.94 2.42 40.42
C ILE A 297 10.02 1.80 41.50
N PHE A 298 8.72 1.64 41.20
CA PHE A 298 7.74 1.10 42.16
C PHE A 298 7.74 -0.44 42.27
N SER A 299 8.11 -1.16 41.21
CA SER A 299 8.24 -2.63 41.27
C SER A 299 9.53 -3.12 41.93
N GLY A 300 10.52 -2.24 42.13
CA GLY A 300 11.78 -2.54 42.83
C GLY A 300 11.71 -2.44 44.36
N SER A 301 10.63 -1.90 44.92
CA SER A 301 10.47 -1.68 46.36
C SER A 301 9.73 -2.79 47.13
N GLU A 302 9.20 -3.81 46.45
CA GLU A 302 8.39 -4.87 47.09
C GLU A 302 9.16 -6.15 47.46
N SER A 303 10.48 -6.21 47.28
CA SER A 303 11.29 -7.42 47.58
C SER A 303 12.19 -7.26 48.81
N GLY A 304 11.70 -6.59 49.85
CA GLY A 304 12.46 -6.31 51.07
C GLY A 304 11.61 -6.37 52.33
N GLU A 305 10.92 -7.50 52.57
CA GLU A 305 10.46 -7.94 53.89
C GLU A 305 10.70 -9.45 54.04
#